data_AF-A0A7X8AR33-F1
#
_entry.id   AF-A0A7X8AR33-F1
#
_cell.length_a   1.000
_cell.length_b   1.000
_cell.length_c   1.000
_cell.angle_alpha   90.00
_cell.angle_beta   90.00
_cell.angle_gamma   90.00
#
_symmetry.space_group_name_H-M   'P 1'
#
loop_
_entity.id
_entity.type
_entity.pdbx_description
1 polymer ?
#
loop_
_entity_poly.entity_id
_entity_poly.type
_entity_poly.pdbx_seq_one_letter_code
_entity_poly.pdbx_strand_id
1 'polypeptide(L)'
;MRVKFKPGAIDYLKSLAFHTHVDDFALSKIKDINKPLVLEIGVGKGDYLLEMATNYPEHFFIGIELNASVLSVAAQKLADANLNNVLILTGDVKYLLPKLSALSLNYIILNHSDPWPKKRHEKRRLTYSTLVNEYYKLLEEGGTLIFKTDNDD
;
A
#
# COMPACT_ATOMS: atom_id res chain seq x y z
N MET A 1 15.16 -0.83 12.04
CA MET A 1 14.92 0.11 13.18
C MET A 1 13.46 0.55 13.21
N ARG A 2 12.74 0.24 14.30
CA ARG A 2 11.32 0.57 14.50
C ARG A 2 11.10 2.08 14.59
N VAL A 3 10.11 2.60 13.88
CA VAL A 3 9.74 4.02 13.95
C VAL A 3 9.01 4.26 15.28
N LYS A 4 9.46 5.25 16.05
CA LYS A 4 8.75 5.68 17.26
C LYS A 4 7.46 6.41 16.86
N PHE A 5 6.48 6.42 17.76
CA PHE A 5 5.29 7.25 17.58
C PHE A 5 5.71 8.70 17.32
N LYS A 6 5.17 9.30 16.26
CA LYS A 6 5.46 10.67 15.84
C LYS A 6 4.19 11.51 16.04
N PRO A 7 4.15 12.39 17.06
CA PRO A 7 3.06 13.33 17.24
C PRO A 7 2.85 14.17 15.96
N GLY A 8 1.59 14.43 15.59
CA GLY A 8 1.24 15.20 14.39
C GLY A 8 1.39 14.44 13.05
N ALA A 9 1.76 13.15 13.06
CA ALA A 9 1.88 12.36 11.84
C ALA A 9 0.58 12.35 11.01
N ILE A 10 -0.57 12.22 11.68
CA ILE A 10 -1.88 12.21 11.01
C ILE A 10 -2.17 13.57 10.37
N ASP A 11 -1.92 14.67 11.09
CA ASP A 11 -2.18 16.02 10.58
C ASP A 11 -1.28 16.35 9.39
N TYR A 12 0.00 15.96 9.47
CA TYR A 12 0.91 16.06 8.34
C TYR A 12 0.41 15.27 7.12
N LEU A 13 0.04 14.00 7.32
CA LEU A 13 -0.47 13.17 6.22
C LEU A 13 -1.72 13.79 5.58
N LYS A 14 -2.69 14.25 6.37
CA LYS A 14 -3.92 14.92 5.90
C LYS A 14 -3.65 16.20 5.09
N SER A 15 -2.51 16.84 5.30
CA SER A 15 -2.12 18.04 4.54
C SER A 15 -1.66 17.74 3.10
N LEU A 16 -1.36 16.48 2.78
CA LEU A 16 -0.78 16.07 1.51
C LEU A 16 -1.88 15.74 0.48
N ALA A 17 -1.77 16.32 -0.71
CA ALA A 17 -2.74 16.09 -1.79
C ALA A 17 -2.74 14.64 -2.34
N PHE A 18 -1.68 13.88 -2.08
CA PHE A 18 -1.52 12.48 -2.50
C PHE A 18 -1.73 11.50 -1.33
N HIS A 19 -2.40 11.95 -0.26
CA HIS A 19 -2.78 11.10 0.87
C HIS A 19 -4.31 11.07 1.06
N THR A 20 -4.82 9.94 1.57
CA THR A 20 -6.16 9.86 2.16
C THR A 20 -6.23 8.78 3.23
N HIS A 21 -7.18 8.87 4.17
CA HIS A 21 -7.46 7.76 5.07
C HIS A 21 -8.32 6.70 4.34
N VAL A 22 -8.16 5.42 4.68
CA VAL A 22 -8.94 4.35 4.04
C VAL A 22 -10.44 4.56 4.14
N ASP A 23 -10.92 5.14 5.25
CA ASP A 23 -12.35 5.42 5.45
C ASP A 23 -12.88 6.48 4.47
N ASP A 24 -12.07 7.48 4.15
CA ASP A 24 -12.40 8.59 3.26
C ASP A 24 -12.05 8.31 1.77
N PHE A 25 -11.46 7.14 1.49
CA PHE A 25 -11.04 6.78 0.14
C PHE A 25 -12.23 6.66 -0.82
N ALA A 26 -12.04 7.25 -2.00
CA ALA A 26 -12.90 7.11 -3.17
C ALA A 26 -12.01 6.93 -4.42
N LEU A 27 -12.51 6.22 -5.44
CA LEU A 27 -11.76 5.93 -6.67
C LEU A 27 -11.26 7.20 -7.38
N SER A 28 -11.99 8.31 -7.28
CA SER A 28 -11.59 9.61 -7.84
C SER A 28 -10.28 10.19 -7.26
N LYS A 29 -9.75 9.62 -6.17
CA LYS A 29 -8.44 9.97 -5.63
C LYS A 29 -7.28 9.41 -6.46
N ILE A 30 -7.53 8.38 -7.27
CA ILE A 30 -6.56 7.84 -8.22
C ILE A 30 -6.60 8.75 -9.45
N LYS A 31 -5.51 9.48 -9.69
CA LYS A 31 -5.47 10.54 -10.72
C LYS A 31 -5.51 9.98 -12.14
N ASP A 32 -5.03 8.75 -12.34
CA ASP A 32 -4.98 8.12 -13.64
C ASP A 32 -5.20 6.61 -13.51
N ILE A 33 -6.45 6.19 -13.74
CA ILE A 33 -6.86 4.78 -13.67
C ILE A 33 -6.55 4.00 -14.96
N ASN A 34 -6.11 4.69 -16.02
CA ASN A 34 -5.77 4.04 -17.30
C ASN A 34 -4.32 3.55 -17.33
N LYS A 35 -3.49 4.02 -16.40
CA LYS A 35 -2.15 3.49 -16.17
C LYS A 35 -2.22 2.11 -15.53
N PRO A 36 -1.20 1.26 -15.75
CA PRO A 36 -1.03 0.06 -14.95
C PRO A 36 -1.02 0.39 -13.45
N LEU A 37 -1.91 -0.25 -12.70
CA LEU A 37 -2.13 -0.01 -11.29
C LEU A 37 -1.33 -1.00 -10.44
N VAL A 38 -0.58 -0.46 -9.49
CA VAL A 38 0.24 -1.23 -8.55
C VAL A 38 -0.22 -0.94 -7.13
N LEU A 39 -0.57 -1.97 -6.37
CA LEU A 39 -0.90 -1.85 -4.94
C LEU A 39 0.25 -2.40 -4.08
N GLU A 40 0.86 -1.57 -3.26
CA GLU A 40 1.78 -2.01 -2.21
C GLU A 40 1.08 -2.02 -0.84
N ILE A 41 1.07 -3.17 -0.17
CA ILE A 41 0.45 -3.33 1.15
C ILE A 41 1.56 -3.45 2.20
N GLY A 42 1.56 -2.51 3.16
CA GLY A 42 2.63 -2.40 4.15
C GLY A 42 3.82 -1.58 3.63
N VAL A 43 3.55 -0.36 3.14
CA VAL A 43 4.56 0.55 2.55
C VAL A 43 5.76 0.80 3.48
N GLY A 44 5.55 0.73 4.80
CA GLY A 44 6.60 0.98 5.75
C GLY A 44 7.18 2.40 5.58
N LYS A 45 8.52 2.49 5.45
CA LYS A 45 9.22 3.77 5.29
C LYS A 45 9.28 4.28 3.85
N GLY A 46 8.63 3.58 2.90
CA GLY A 46 8.43 4.01 1.53
C GLY A 46 9.64 3.97 0.62
N ASP A 47 10.74 3.32 1.01
CA ASP A 47 11.94 3.22 0.15
C ASP A 47 11.63 2.49 -1.15
N TYR A 48 10.95 1.34 -1.06
CA TYR A 48 10.52 0.56 -2.22
C TYR A 48 9.52 1.33 -3.10
N LEU A 49 8.45 1.88 -2.48
CA LEU A 49 7.44 2.68 -3.19
C LEU A 49 8.07 3.84 -3.97
N LEU A 50 8.98 4.58 -3.32
CA LEU A 50 9.67 5.71 -3.93
C LEU A 50 10.50 5.29 -5.14
N GLU A 51 11.31 4.24 -4.99
CA GLU A 51 12.16 3.74 -6.06
C GLU A 51 11.32 3.25 -7.26
N MET A 52 10.29 2.46 -6.99
CA MET A 52 9.41 1.94 -8.05
C MET A 52 8.65 3.06 -8.76
N ALA A 53 8.06 3.99 -8.01
CA ALA A 53 7.32 5.09 -8.60
C ALA A 53 8.21 6.06 -9.40
N THR A 54 9.47 6.20 -9.01
CA THR A 54 10.46 7.00 -9.75
C THR A 54 10.91 6.31 -11.04
N ASN A 55 11.15 4.99 -10.99
CA ASN A 55 11.67 4.23 -12.13
C ASN A 55 10.59 3.86 -13.16
N TYR A 56 9.32 3.80 -12.76
CA TYR A 56 8.19 3.41 -13.59
C TYR A 56 7.10 4.50 -13.63
N PRO A 57 7.38 5.68 -14.21
CA PRO A 57 6.44 6.81 -14.24
C PRO A 57 5.15 6.54 -15.04
N GLU A 58 5.16 5.52 -15.91
CA GLU A 58 4.00 5.03 -16.67
C GLU A 58 3.04 4.19 -15.82
N HIS A 59 3.45 3.70 -14.65
CA HIS A 59 2.59 3.02 -13.68
C HIS A 59 2.01 4.02 -12.68
N PHE A 60 0.86 3.69 -12.08
CA PHE A 60 0.29 4.42 -10.94
C PHE A 60 0.30 3.56 -9.69
N PHE A 61 0.93 4.07 -8.63
CA PHE A 61 1.15 3.33 -7.39
C PHE A 61 0.19 3.76 -6.30
N ILE A 62 -0.42 2.76 -5.66
CA ILE A 62 -1.28 2.89 -4.50
C ILE A 62 -0.56 2.21 -3.34
N GLY A 63 -0.17 2.95 -2.32
CA GLY A 63 0.48 2.39 -1.13
C GLY A 63 -0.44 2.47 0.07
N ILE A 64 -0.60 1.39 0.85
CA ILE A 64 -1.35 1.42 2.11
C ILE A 64 -0.49 0.98 3.30
N GLU A 65 -0.59 1.72 4.40
CA GLU A 65 0.12 1.44 5.65
C GLU A 65 -0.81 1.61 6.86
N LEU A 66 -0.76 0.67 7.79
CA LEU A 66 -1.58 0.69 9.00
C LEU A 66 -1.11 1.77 9.98
N ASN A 67 0.20 2.00 10.08
CA ASN A 67 0.79 2.91 11.05
C ASN A 67 1.10 4.30 10.46
N ALA A 68 0.30 5.30 10.86
CA ALA A 68 0.46 6.69 10.42
C ALA A 68 1.86 7.27 10.70
N SER A 69 2.50 6.94 11.84
CA SER A 69 3.85 7.44 12.14
C SER A 69 4.88 6.89 11.16
N VAL A 70 4.76 5.62 10.79
CA VAL A 70 5.61 4.97 9.79
C VAL A 70 5.37 5.58 8.41
N LEU A 71 4.10 5.68 7.98
CA LEU A 71 3.76 6.25 6.69
C LEU A 71 4.18 7.72 6.57
N SER A 72 4.16 8.50 7.65
CA SER A 72 4.62 9.90 7.61
C SER A 72 6.10 10.04 7.21
N VAL A 73 6.93 9.01 7.44
CA VAL A 73 8.31 8.98 6.97
C VAL A 73 8.38 8.72 5.47
N ALA A 74 7.57 7.78 4.96
CA ALA A 74 7.44 7.54 3.53
C ALA A 74 6.94 8.80 2.80
N ALA A 75 5.89 9.41 3.34
CA ALA A 75 5.23 10.58 2.78
C ALA A 75 6.18 11.79 2.63
N GLN A 76 7.11 11.97 3.58
CA GLN A 76 8.13 13.01 3.49
C GLN A 76 9.05 12.80 2.29
N LYS A 77 9.56 11.58 2.09
CA LYS A 77 10.41 11.25 0.94
C LYS A 77 9.66 11.40 -0.39
N LEU A 78 8.41 10.96 -0.45
CA LEU A 78 7.57 11.08 -1.64
C LEU A 78 7.25 12.54 -1.98
N ALA A 79 7.04 13.38 -0.96
CA ALA A 79 6.85 14.82 -1.16
C ALA A 79 8.11 15.48 -1.73
N ASP A 80 9.29 15.13 -1.21
CA ASP A 80 10.58 15.66 -1.68
C ASP A 80 10.88 15.24 -3.14
N ALA A 81 10.41 14.05 -3.55
CA ALA A 81 10.57 13.55 -4.92
C ALA A 81 9.57 14.14 -5.92
N ASN A 82 8.52 14.84 -5.46
CA ASN A 82 7.50 15.50 -6.28
C ASN A 82 6.87 14.58 -7.35
N LEU A 83 6.58 13.33 -6.98
CA LEU A 83 5.97 12.34 -7.87
C LEU A 83 4.49 12.61 -8.10
N ASN A 84 4.01 12.39 -9.33
CA ASN A 84 2.60 12.59 -9.70
C ASN A 84 1.80 11.29 -9.85
N ASN A 85 2.47 10.14 -9.73
CA ASN A 85 1.96 8.79 -9.98
C ASN A 85 1.84 7.95 -8.70
N VAL A 86 1.65 8.59 -7.54
CA VAL A 86 1.52 7.92 -6.24
C VAL A 86 0.29 8.43 -5.50
N LEU A 87 -0.45 7.51 -4.87
CA LEU A 87 -1.44 7.75 -3.83
C LEU A 87 -1.10 6.89 -2.62
N ILE A 88 -0.95 7.50 -1.45
CA ILE A 88 -0.74 6.76 -0.20
C ILE A 88 -1.98 6.81 0.70
N LEU A 89 -2.22 5.71 1.40
CA LEU A 89 -3.34 5.56 2.31
C LEU A 89 -2.87 5.15 3.68
N THR A 90 -3.54 5.69 4.70
CA THR A 90 -3.43 5.16 6.06
C THR A 90 -4.67 4.33 6.39
N GLY A 91 -4.47 3.14 6.94
CA GLY A 91 -5.56 2.29 7.42
C GLY A 91 -5.30 0.80 7.22
N ASP A 92 -6.29 -0.01 7.59
CA ASP A 92 -6.25 -1.45 7.42
C ASP A 92 -6.69 -1.81 5.99
N VAL A 93 -5.84 -2.57 5.29
CA VAL A 93 -6.06 -2.98 3.90
C VAL A 93 -7.39 -3.70 3.69
N LYS A 94 -7.91 -4.41 4.70
CA LYS A 94 -9.21 -5.10 4.58
C LYS A 94 -10.37 -4.15 4.28
N TYR A 95 -10.26 -2.87 4.64
CA TYR A 95 -11.26 -1.86 4.31
C TYR A 95 -11.02 -1.19 2.96
N LEU A 96 -9.80 -1.32 2.41
CA LEU A 96 -9.46 -0.80 1.09
C LEU A 96 -9.88 -1.77 -0.03
N LEU A 97 -9.61 -3.07 0.11
CA LEU A 97 -9.82 -4.04 -0.98
C LEU A 97 -11.25 -3.99 -1.57
N PRO A 98 -12.34 -3.96 -0.78
CA PRO A 98 -13.69 -3.87 -1.33
C PRO A 98 -13.94 -2.56 -2.08
N LYS A 99 -13.25 -1.47 -1.73
CA LYS A 99 -13.37 -0.16 -2.39
C LYS A 99 -12.64 -0.11 -3.73
N LEU A 100 -11.72 -1.06 -3.98
CA LEU A 100 -11.00 -1.20 -5.24
C LEU A 100 -11.68 -2.18 -6.20
N SER A 101 -12.83 -2.77 -5.84
CA SER A 101 -13.46 -3.86 -6.60
C SER A 101 -13.91 -3.49 -8.03
N ALA A 102 -13.98 -2.21 -8.35
CA ALA A 102 -14.30 -1.72 -9.70
C ALA A 102 -13.04 -1.47 -10.55
N LEU A 103 -11.85 -1.71 -10.01
CA LEU A 103 -10.57 -1.60 -10.70
C LEU A 103 -10.01 -2.98 -10.98
N SER A 104 -9.11 -3.04 -11.95
CA SER A 104 -8.24 -4.18 -12.19
C SER A 104 -6.79 -3.76 -11.96
N LEU A 105 -6.09 -4.48 -11.10
CA LEU A 105 -4.70 -4.21 -10.72
C LEU A 105 -3.75 -5.10 -11.53
N ASN A 106 -2.63 -4.53 -11.97
CA ASN A 106 -1.60 -5.29 -12.67
C ASN A 106 -0.69 -5.99 -11.65
N TYR A 107 -0.42 -5.32 -10.52
CA TYR A 107 0.47 -5.84 -9.49
C TYR A 107 -0.05 -5.58 -8.08
N ILE A 108 0.09 -6.58 -7.21
CA ILE A 108 -0.03 -6.43 -5.76
C ILE A 108 1.31 -6.84 -5.15
N ILE A 109 1.85 -6.01 -4.26
CA ILE A 109 3.19 -6.16 -3.71
C ILE A 109 3.11 -6.29 -2.20
N LEU A 110 3.72 -7.37 -1.70
CA LEU A 110 3.86 -7.71 -0.29
C LEU A 110 5.34 -7.87 0.03
N ASN A 111 5.95 -6.85 0.64
CA ASN A 111 7.35 -6.88 1.04
C ASN A 111 7.47 -7.05 2.56
N HIS A 112 8.15 -8.12 3.00
CA HIS A 112 8.50 -8.37 4.40
C HIS A 112 7.30 -8.23 5.36
N SER A 113 6.14 -8.73 4.94
CA SER A 113 4.91 -8.69 5.74
C SER A 113 5.06 -9.45 7.05
N ASP A 114 4.35 -9.02 8.09
CA ASP A 114 4.42 -9.65 9.42
C ASP A 114 4.11 -11.17 9.34
N PRO A 115 5.01 -12.05 9.82
CA PRO A 115 4.89 -13.51 9.64
C PRO A 115 3.84 -14.15 10.56
N TRP A 116 3.47 -13.49 11.66
CA TRP A 116 2.51 -14.00 12.66
C TRP A 116 2.72 -15.49 13.00
N PRO A 117 3.82 -15.88 13.67
CA PRO A 117 4.22 -17.29 13.83
C PRO A 117 3.25 -18.11 14.72
N LYS A 118 2.45 -17.44 15.57
CA LYS A 118 1.50 -18.13 16.46
C LYS A 118 0.26 -18.54 15.66
N LYS A 119 -0.12 -19.83 15.68
CA LYS A 119 -1.31 -20.37 14.99
C LYS A 119 -2.59 -19.52 15.16
N ARG A 120 -2.87 -19.05 16.37
CA ARG A 120 -4.04 -18.18 16.64
C ARG A 120 -4.05 -16.84 15.89
N HIS A 121 -2.92 -16.43 15.30
CA HIS A 121 -2.76 -15.20 14.53
C HIS A 121 -2.61 -15.45 13.03
N GLU A 122 -2.71 -16.70 12.55
CA GLU A 122 -2.54 -17.07 11.15
C GLU A 122 -3.44 -16.24 10.21
N LYS A 123 -4.68 -15.97 10.61
CA LYS A 123 -5.64 -15.15 9.86
C LYS A 123 -5.23 -13.68 9.71
N ARG A 124 -4.17 -13.22 10.39
CA ARG A 124 -3.61 -11.87 10.27
C ARG A 124 -2.53 -11.78 9.20
N ARG A 125 -2.02 -12.91 8.71
CA ARG A 125 -1.04 -12.92 7.62
C ARG A 125 -1.68 -12.36 6.37
N LEU A 126 -0.98 -11.45 5.69
CA LEU A 126 -1.43 -10.92 4.40
C LEU A 126 -1.52 -12.02 3.33
N THR A 127 -0.77 -13.11 3.51
CA THR A 127 -0.80 -14.31 2.67
C THR A 127 -1.86 -15.34 3.08
N TYR A 128 -2.70 -15.05 4.07
CA TYR A 128 -3.79 -15.95 4.45
C TYR A 128 -4.83 -16.05 3.34
N SER A 129 -5.41 -17.24 3.13
CA SER A 129 -6.23 -17.56 1.97
C SER A 129 -7.38 -16.61 1.71
N THR A 130 -8.02 -16.06 2.76
CA THR A 130 -9.11 -15.10 2.58
C THR A 130 -8.64 -13.80 1.93
N LEU A 131 -7.45 -13.28 2.30
CA LEU A 131 -6.89 -12.08 1.70
C LEU A 131 -6.36 -12.36 0.30
N VAL A 132 -5.69 -13.49 0.10
CA VAL A 132 -5.21 -13.91 -1.23
C VAL A 132 -6.36 -14.04 -2.24
N ASN A 133 -7.52 -14.55 -1.80
CA ASN A 133 -8.71 -14.61 -2.65
C ASN A 133 -9.26 -13.22 -3.01
N GLU A 134 -9.15 -12.23 -2.13
CA GLU A 134 -9.52 -10.85 -2.45
C GLU A 134 -8.52 -10.23 -3.44
N TYR A 135 -7.23 -10.49 -3.28
CA TYR A 135 -6.20 -10.07 -4.23
C TYR A 135 -6.45 -10.64 -5.63
N TYR A 136 -6.75 -11.93 -5.70
CA TYR A 136 -7.04 -12.61 -6.97
C TYR A 136 -8.21 -11.96 -7.73
N LYS A 137 -9.26 -11.54 -7.03
CA LYS A 137 -10.41 -10.85 -7.65
C LYS A 137 -10.07 -9.45 -8.16
N LEU A 138 -9.07 -8.81 -7.57
CA LEU A 138 -8.63 -7.46 -7.93
C LEU A 138 -7.57 -7.47 -9.02
N LEU A 139 -6.84 -8.57 -9.20
CA LEU A 139 -5.85 -8.68 -10.27
C LEU A 139 -6.54 -8.87 -11.62
N GLU A 140 -6.03 -8.19 -12.65
CA GLU A 140 -6.41 -8.47 -14.03
C GLU A 140 -5.97 -9.86 -14.48
N GLU A 141 -6.45 -10.32 -15.63
CA GLU A 141 -5.91 -11.52 -16.26
C GLU A 141 -4.41 -11.34 -16.57
N GLY A 142 -3.57 -12.22 -16.01
CA GLY A 142 -2.11 -12.09 -16.09
C GLY A 142 -1.49 -11.19 -15.02
N GLY A 143 -2.29 -10.54 -14.17
CA GLY A 143 -1.82 -9.76 -13.04
C GLY A 143 -1.05 -10.61 -12.02
N THR A 144 -0.12 -9.98 -11.30
CA THR A 144 0.84 -10.69 -10.45
C THR A 144 0.83 -10.23 -9.00
N LEU A 145 0.75 -11.20 -8.07
CA LEU A 145 1.08 -10.99 -6.67
C LEU A 145 2.58 -11.22 -6.47
N ILE A 146 3.33 -10.17 -6.13
CA ILE A 146 4.75 -10.22 -5.82
C ILE A 146 4.90 -10.28 -4.30
N PHE A 147 5.41 -11.39 -3.80
CA PHE A 147 5.70 -11.57 -2.38
C PHE A 147 7.20 -11.78 -2.17
N LYS A 148 7.80 -10.98 -1.30
CA LYS A 148 9.20 -11.11 -0.88
C LYS A 148 9.27 -11.14 0.64
N THR A 149 9.99 -12.11 1.18
CA THR A 149 10.20 -12.28 2.63
C THR A 149 11.60 -12.82 2.90
N ASP A 150 12.14 -12.44 4.05
CA ASP A 150 13.34 -13.02 4.67
C ASP A 150 12.98 -13.98 5.82
N ASN A 151 11.68 -14.20 6.04
CA ASN A 151 11.16 -15.17 6.98
C ASN A 151 10.92 -16.52 6.29
N ASP A 152 11.56 -17.57 6.81
CA ASP A 152 11.49 -18.93 6.28
C ASP A 152 10.26 -19.73 6.75
N ASP A 153 9.51 -19.23 7.75
CA ASP A 153 8.35 -19.89 8.38
C ASP A 153 6.97 -19.46 7.83
#